data_AF-A0A7S1JL13-F1
#
_entry.id   AF-A0A7S1JL13-F1
#
_cell.length_a   1.000
_cell.length_b   1.000
_cell.length_c   1.000
_cell.angle_alpha   90.00
_cell.angle_beta   90.00
_cell.angle_gamma   90.00
#
_symmetry.space_group_name_H-M   'P 1'
#
loop_
_entity.id
_entity.type
_entity.pdbx_description
1 polymer ?
#
loop_
_entity_poly.entity_id
_entity_poly.type
_entity_poly.pdbx_seq_one_letter_code
_entity_poly.pdbx_strand_id
1 'polypeptide(L)'
;VEPKEASKALSSFKGESEESLMNDDRFYDTLLGKEVPKLVLLKFARTVGAHKVADALSAVKGVEPEVVSEFCSLLEKGMGASIKKAETIAMGWTEDQRLDVLIRGQPAGTVVDAKLPKAFFELYLGKTPVSMEAKHAFVKRVASLFSKEKAE
;
A
#
# COMPACT_ATOMS: atom_id res chain seq x y z
N VAL A 1 5.70 5.85 -2.85
CA VAL A 1 6.70 5.76 -1.77
C VAL A 1 7.50 7.05 -1.80
N GLU A 2 7.79 7.65 -0.66
CA GLU A 2 8.61 8.87 -0.58
C GLU A 2 10.06 8.52 -1.01
N PRO A 3 10.60 9.13 -2.10
CA PRO A 3 11.85 8.69 -2.70
C PRO A 3 13.09 8.79 -1.78
N LYS A 4 13.19 9.84 -0.97
CA LYS A 4 14.38 10.10 -0.15
C LYS A 4 14.46 9.12 1.02
N GLU A 5 13.37 8.96 1.75
CA GLU A 5 13.29 8.03 2.87
C GLU A 5 13.38 6.58 2.40
N ALA A 6 12.77 6.24 1.24
CA ALA A 6 12.93 4.93 0.63
C ALA A 6 14.38 4.62 0.22
N SER A 7 15.09 5.58 -0.39
CA SER A 7 16.49 5.41 -0.77
C SER A 7 17.39 5.18 0.44
N LYS A 8 17.12 5.89 1.54
CA LYS A 8 17.82 5.72 2.81
C LYS A 8 17.54 4.36 3.45
N ALA A 9 16.27 4.00 3.61
CA ALA A 9 15.88 2.75 4.28
C ALA A 9 16.30 1.52 3.49
N LEU A 10 16.25 1.58 2.16
CA LEU A 10 16.56 0.44 1.28
C LEU A 10 18.00 0.43 0.78
N SER A 11 18.90 1.23 1.36
CA SER A 11 20.28 1.37 0.86
C SER A 11 21.09 0.08 0.90
N SER A 12 20.77 -0.85 1.82
CA SER A 12 21.41 -2.17 1.92
C SER A 12 21.08 -3.09 0.74
N PHE A 13 20.07 -2.76 -0.06
CA PHE A 13 19.61 -3.53 -1.22
C PHE A 13 20.12 -2.94 -2.54
N LYS A 14 21.05 -1.99 -2.50
CA LYS A 14 21.63 -1.39 -3.70
C LYS A 14 22.43 -2.42 -4.51
N GLY A 15 22.21 -2.42 -5.83
CA GLY A 15 22.85 -3.37 -6.74
C GLY A 15 22.21 -4.76 -6.80
N GLU A 16 21.24 -5.06 -5.95
CA GLU A 16 20.48 -6.32 -6.00
C GLU A 16 19.64 -6.41 -7.27
N SER A 17 19.52 -7.64 -7.79
CA SER A 17 18.69 -7.92 -8.97
C SER A 17 17.20 -7.91 -8.61
N GLU A 18 16.35 -7.72 -9.64
CA GLU A 18 14.90 -7.85 -9.48
C GLU A 18 14.49 -9.20 -8.88
N GLU A 19 15.11 -10.29 -9.33
CA GLU A 19 14.84 -11.65 -8.83
C GLU A 19 15.25 -11.82 -7.36
N SER A 20 16.39 -11.25 -6.96
CA SER A 20 16.86 -11.24 -5.57
C SER A 20 15.86 -10.51 -4.67
N LEU A 21 15.51 -9.27 -5.03
CA LEU A 21 14.55 -8.45 -4.27
C LEU A 21 13.15 -9.06 -4.22
N MET A 22 12.73 -9.75 -5.28
CA MET A 22 11.41 -10.37 -5.34
C MET A 22 11.22 -11.43 -4.25
N ASN A 23 12.31 -12.08 -3.84
CA ASN A 23 12.32 -13.19 -2.89
C ASN A 23 12.97 -12.85 -1.53
N ASP A 24 13.45 -11.62 -1.31
CA ASP A 24 14.10 -11.23 -0.06
C ASP A 24 13.06 -10.74 0.97
N ASP A 25 12.79 -11.57 1.98
CA ASP A 25 11.88 -11.20 3.09
C ASP A 25 12.35 -9.93 3.84
N ARG A 26 13.67 -9.68 3.96
CA ARG A 26 14.21 -8.47 4.62
C ARG A 26 13.90 -7.21 3.85
N PHE A 27 13.89 -7.30 2.51
CA PHE A 27 13.50 -6.19 1.65
C PHE A 27 12.05 -5.78 1.92
N TYR A 28 11.14 -6.76 1.96
CA TYR A 28 9.73 -6.49 2.25
C TYR A 28 9.50 -6.04 3.69
N ASP A 29 10.21 -6.60 4.67
CA ASP A 29 10.09 -6.15 6.07
C ASP A 29 10.53 -4.69 6.23
N THR A 30 11.59 -4.28 5.54
CA THR A 30 12.05 -2.88 5.53
C THR A 30 11.05 -1.98 4.79
N LEU A 31 10.62 -2.39 3.60
CA LEU A 31 9.66 -1.65 2.78
C LEU A 31 8.29 -1.50 3.46
N LEU A 32 7.84 -2.54 4.17
CA LEU A 32 6.63 -2.58 4.98
C LEU A 32 6.88 -2.13 6.42
N GLY A 33 7.99 -1.45 6.68
CA GLY A 33 8.29 -0.77 7.93
C GLY A 33 7.80 0.68 7.93
N LYS A 34 7.66 1.27 9.12
CA LYS A 34 7.20 2.65 9.30
C LYS A 34 8.15 3.73 8.76
N GLU A 35 9.41 3.39 8.57
CA GLU A 35 10.47 4.33 8.13
C GLU A 35 10.34 4.74 6.66
N VAL A 36 9.46 4.07 5.91
CA VAL A 36 9.25 4.31 4.50
C VAL A 36 7.83 4.82 4.27
N PRO A 37 7.61 6.15 4.28
CA PRO A 37 6.30 6.72 3.98
C PRO A 37 5.83 6.29 2.60
N LYS A 38 4.59 5.80 2.53
CA LYS A 38 4.06 5.15 1.33
C LYS A 38 2.58 5.38 1.17
N LEU A 39 2.15 5.29 -0.08
CA LEU A 39 0.77 5.48 -0.49
C LEU A 39 0.47 4.51 -1.64
N VAL A 40 -0.68 3.84 -1.56
CA VAL A 40 -1.26 3.10 -2.68
C VAL A 40 -2.40 3.94 -3.25
N LEU A 41 -2.41 4.14 -4.56
CA LEU A 41 -3.48 4.81 -5.29
C LEU A 41 -4.25 3.79 -6.13
N LEU A 42 -5.50 3.55 -5.78
CA LEU A 42 -6.42 2.74 -6.55
C LEU A 42 -7.25 3.64 -7.46
N LYS A 43 -7.11 3.46 -8.77
CA LYS A 43 -7.93 4.14 -9.78
C LYS A 43 -8.91 3.14 -10.38
N PHE A 44 -10.21 3.40 -10.22
CA PHE A 44 -11.23 2.41 -10.56
C PHE A 44 -11.50 2.35 -12.06
N ALA A 45 -11.36 1.16 -12.66
CA ALA A 45 -11.60 0.96 -14.10
C ALA A 45 -13.10 0.93 -14.47
N ARG A 46 -13.97 0.70 -13.48
CA ARG A 46 -15.43 0.65 -13.60
C ARG A 46 -16.08 1.13 -12.31
N THR A 47 -17.39 1.41 -12.36
CA THR A 47 -18.17 1.70 -11.14
C THR A 47 -18.29 0.43 -10.30
N VAL A 48 -18.05 0.54 -9.00
CA VAL A 48 -18.14 -0.56 -8.02
C VAL A 48 -18.92 -0.08 -6.80
N GLY A 49 -19.83 -0.91 -6.29
CA GLY A 49 -20.57 -0.61 -5.06
C GLY A 49 -19.63 -0.56 -3.86
N ALA A 50 -19.88 0.37 -2.94
CA ALA A 50 -18.99 0.63 -1.79
C ALA A 50 -18.73 -0.62 -0.95
N HIS A 51 -19.78 -1.40 -0.65
CA HIS A 51 -19.66 -2.66 0.09
C HIS A 51 -18.69 -3.65 -0.55
N LYS A 52 -18.66 -3.77 -1.89
CA LYS A 52 -17.74 -4.69 -2.58
C LYS A 52 -16.30 -4.24 -2.47
N VAL A 53 -16.07 -2.92 -2.43
CA VAL A 53 -14.74 -2.36 -2.24
C VAL A 53 -14.30 -2.56 -0.80
N ALA A 54 -15.16 -2.27 0.17
CA ALA A 54 -14.87 -2.47 1.58
C ALA A 54 -14.60 -3.95 1.91
N ASP A 55 -15.42 -4.87 1.38
CA ASP A 55 -15.25 -6.32 1.54
C ASP A 55 -13.94 -6.82 0.90
N ALA A 56 -13.59 -6.33 -0.30
CA ALA A 56 -12.32 -6.69 -0.91
C ALA A 56 -11.10 -6.19 -0.11
N LEU A 57 -11.21 -5.02 0.52
CA LEU A 57 -10.13 -4.43 1.33
C LEU A 57 -10.12 -4.93 2.78
N SER A 58 -11.17 -5.62 3.24
CA SER A 58 -11.24 -6.23 4.58
C SER A 58 -10.42 -7.52 4.71
N ALA A 59 -9.91 -8.06 3.59
CA ALA A 59 -9.11 -9.28 3.53
C ALA A 59 -7.72 -9.18 4.20
N VAL A 60 -7.48 -8.11 4.98
CA VAL A 60 -6.30 -7.93 5.81
C VAL A 60 -6.21 -9.03 6.88
N LYS A 61 -4.99 -9.44 7.22
CA LYS A 61 -4.74 -10.52 8.18
C LYS A 61 -4.12 -10.00 9.46
N GLY A 62 -4.49 -10.61 10.59
CA GLY A 62 -3.89 -10.31 11.90
C GLY A 62 -4.34 -9.00 12.55
N VAL A 63 -5.35 -8.33 11.98
CA VAL A 63 -5.98 -7.12 12.52
C VAL A 63 -7.25 -7.51 13.29
N GLU A 64 -7.52 -6.83 14.40
CA GLU A 64 -8.72 -7.10 15.20
C GLU A 64 -10.00 -6.82 14.39
N PRO A 65 -11.06 -7.65 14.51
CA PRO A 65 -12.29 -7.49 13.73
C PRO A 65 -12.94 -6.12 13.86
N GLU A 66 -12.88 -5.49 15.04
CA GLU A 66 -13.44 -4.17 15.31
C GLU A 66 -12.72 -3.09 14.50
N VAL A 67 -11.39 -3.18 14.38
CA VAL A 67 -10.57 -2.26 13.57
C VAL A 67 -10.85 -2.45 12.09
N VAL A 68 -11.02 -3.70 11.63
CA VAL A 68 -11.43 -3.99 10.25
C VAL A 68 -12.83 -3.41 9.98
N SER A 69 -13.75 -3.55 10.93
CA SER A 69 -15.11 -2.99 10.82
C SER A 69 -15.10 -1.46 10.76
N GLU A 70 -14.29 -0.80 11.59
CA GLU A 70 -14.09 0.65 11.55
C GLU A 70 -13.56 1.10 10.18
N PHE A 71 -12.53 0.41 9.67
CA PHE A 71 -11.95 0.67 8.37
C PHE A 71 -12.95 0.53 7.22
N CYS A 72 -13.73 -0.56 7.21
CA CYS A 72 -14.80 -0.76 6.22
C CYS A 72 -15.88 0.32 6.32
N SER A 73 -16.30 0.68 7.54
CA SER A 73 -17.31 1.71 7.77
C SER A 73 -16.85 3.08 7.27
N LEU A 74 -15.56 3.42 7.50
CA LEU A 74 -14.95 4.65 7.01
C LEU A 74 -14.90 4.70 5.48
N LEU A 75 -14.52 3.59 4.85
CA LEU A 75 -14.52 3.43 3.40
C LEU A 75 -15.93 3.62 2.80
N GLU A 76 -16.92 2.92 3.34
CA GLU A 76 -18.30 3.00 2.86
C GLU A 76 -18.87 4.41 3.02
N LYS A 77 -18.67 5.03 4.19
CA LYS A 77 -19.11 6.40 4.46
C LYS A 77 -18.49 7.40 3.47
N GLY A 78 -17.18 7.29 3.23
CA GLY A 78 -16.49 8.22 2.32
C GLY A 78 -16.82 7.99 0.84
N MET A 79 -17.12 6.76 0.43
CA MET A 79 -17.56 6.47 -0.94
C MET A 79 -19.02 6.86 -1.18
N GLY A 80 -19.88 6.73 -0.16
CA GLY A 80 -21.33 6.73 -0.32
C GLY A 80 -21.79 5.38 -0.91
N ALA A 81 -22.71 5.39 -1.88
CA ALA A 81 -23.22 4.15 -2.46
C ALA A 81 -22.18 3.39 -3.34
N SER A 82 -21.28 4.11 -4.01
CA SER A 82 -20.34 3.53 -4.97
C SER A 82 -19.14 4.44 -5.23
N ILE A 83 -18.08 3.85 -5.76
CA ILE A 83 -16.96 4.53 -6.40
C ILE A 83 -17.10 4.39 -7.91
N LYS A 84 -17.10 5.51 -8.63
CA LYS A 84 -17.33 5.54 -10.09
C LYS A 84 -16.04 5.24 -10.85
N LYS A 85 -16.19 4.90 -12.14
CA LYS A 85 -15.06 4.82 -13.06
C LYS A 85 -14.21 6.09 -13.00
N ALA A 86 -12.89 5.89 -13.01
CA ALA A 86 -11.83 6.89 -12.90
C ALA A 86 -11.72 7.64 -11.56
N GLU A 87 -12.66 7.44 -10.62
CA GLU A 87 -12.49 7.91 -9.25
C GLU A 87 -11.39 7.11 -8.53
N THR A 88 -10.89 7.69 -7.45
CA THR A 88 -9.72 7.19 -6.75
C THR A 88 -9.98 6.95 -5.28
N ILE A 89 -9.30 5.94 -4.75
CA ILE A 89 -9.09 5.74 -3.32
C ILE A 89 -7.59 5.69 -3.11
N ALA A 90 -7.07 6.48 -2.18
CA ALA A 90 -5.68 6.44 -1.78
C ALA A 90 -5.57 6.05 -0.31
N MET A 91 -4.60 5.19 -0.01
CA MET A 91 -4.32 4.67 1.32
C MET A 91 -2.88 5.02 1.66
N GLY A 92 -2.71 5.90 2.65
CA GLY A 92 -1.42 6.41 3.08
C GLY A 92 -0.98 5.77 4.39
N TRP A 93 0.26 5.28 4.42
CA TRP A 93 0.95 4.94 5.64
C TRP A 93 2.18 5.85 5.73
N THR A 94 1.98 7.01 6.34
CA THR A 94 2.99 8.08 6.43
C THR A 94 3.47 8.33 7.86
N GLU A 95 2.68 7.92 8.84
CA GLU A 95 2.98 7.99 10.27
C GLU A 95 2.81 6.63 10.92
N ASP A 96 3.42 6.44 12.10
CA ASP A 96 3.32 5.18 12.83
C ASP A 96 1.88 4.88 13.23
N GLN A 97 1.46 3.62 13.12
CA GLN A 97 0.14 3.13 13.54
C GLN A 97 -1.07 3.83 12.88
N ARG A 98 -0.90 4.47 11.72
CA ARG A 98 -1.96 5.24 11.06
C ARG A 98 -2.12 4.83 9.60
N LEU A 99 -3.36 4.56 9.20
CA LEU A 99 -3.75 4.40 7.81
C LEU A 99 -4.69 5.53 7.41
N ASP A 100 -4.16 6.49 6.66
CA ASP A 100 -4.91 7.63 6.15
C ASP A 100 -5.65 7.25 4.86
N VAL A 101 -6.92 7.64 4.77
CA VAL A 101 -7.77 7.31 3.63
C VAL A 101 -8.19 8.59 2.92
N LEU A 102 -7.92 8.65 1.62
CA LEU A 102 -8.42 9.70 0.74
C LEU A 102 -9.36 9.08 -0.30
N ILE A 103 -10.53 9.68 -0.46
CA ILE A 103 -11.52 9.25 -1.46
C ILE A 103 -11.80 10.43 -2.37
N ARG A 104 -11.68 10.23 -3.69
CA ARG A 104 -11.77 11.30 -4.70
C ARG A 104 -10.80 12.47 -4.43
N GLY A 105 -9.63 12.15 -3.88
CA GLY A 105 -8.61 13.12 -3.49
C GLY A 105 -8.94 13.95 -2.24
N GLN A 106 -10.06 13.67 -1.56
CA GLN A 106 -10.44 14.35 -0.32
C GLN A 106 -10.18 13.44 0.89
N PRO A 107 -9.73 13.97 2.04
CA PRO A 107 -9.59 13.19 3.27
C PRO A 107 -10.94 12.57 3.70
N ALA A 108 -10.99 11.25 3.79
CA ALA A 108 -12.14 10.51 4.32
C ALA A 108 -11.99 10.23 5.83
N GLY A 109 -10.75 10.13 6.30
CA GLY A 109 -10.38 9.99 7.70
C GLY A 109 -9.12 9.13 7.86
N THR A 110 -8.85 8.73 9.10
CA THR A 110 -7.70 7.89 9.46
C THR A 110 -8.17 6.81 10.41
N VAL A 111 -7.67 5.59 10.23
CA VAL A 111 -7.80 4.52 11.24
C VAL A 111 -6.46 4.39 11.98
N VAL A 112 -6.51 4.41 13.30
CA VAL A 112 -5.33 4.32 14.17
C VAL A 112 -5.24 2.91 14.72
N ASP A 113 -4.28 2.14 14.22
CA ASP A 113 -3.98 0.79 14.70
C ASP A 113 -2.55 0.39 14.32
N ALA A 114 -1.88 -0.37 15.18
CA ALA A 114 -0.49 -0.76 14.99
C ALA A 114 -0.29 -1.79 13.87
N LYS A 115 -1.31 -2.58 13.53
CA LYS A 115 -1.21 -3.70 12.59
C LYS A 115 -1.85 -3.40 11.24
N LEU A 116 -2.94 -2.64 11.21
CA LEU A 116 -3.72 -2.34 10.02
C LEU A 116 -2.90 -1.75 8.87
N PRO A 117 -2.01 -0.75 9.07
CA PRO A 117 -1.23 -0.20 7.98
C PRO A 117 -0.33 -1.25 7.31
N LYS A 118 0.37 -2.07 8.10
CA LYS A 118 1.19 -3.17 7.56
C LYS A 118 0.33 -4.18 6.82
N ALA A 119 -0.74 -4.65 7.46
CA ALA A 119 -1.63 -5.66 6.90
C ALA A 119 -2.30 -5.19 5.59
N PHE A 120 -2.63 -3.91 5.46
CA PHE A 120 -3.17 -3.34 4.23
C PHE A 120 -2.14 -3.38 3.09
N PHE A 121 -0.91 -2.93 3.33
CA PHE A 121 0.12 -2.93 2.28
C PHE A 121 0.59 -4.35 1.91
N GLU A 122 0.48 -5.31 2.84
CA GLU A 122 0.71 -6.74 2.56
C GLU A 122 -0.26 -7.32 1.51
N LEU A 123 -1.47 -6.75 1.35
CA LEU A 123 -2.36 -7.14 0.26
C LEU A 123 -1.73 -6.94 -1.12
N TYR A 124 -0.80 -5.98 -1.27
CA TYR A 124 -0.18 -5.65 -2.56
C TYR A 124 1.27 -6.13 -2.66
N LEU A 125 2.00 -6.14 -1.55
CA LEU A 125 3.45 -6.41 -1.54
C LEU A 125 3.82 -7.66 -0.74
N GLY A 126 2.87 -8.28 -0.02
CA GLY A 126 3.10 -9.48 0.76
C GLY A 126 3.34 -10.73 -0.08
N LYS A 127 3.33 -11.90 0.57
CA LYS A 127 3.65 -13.19 -0.08
C LYS A 127 2.58 -13.63 -1.08
N THR A 128 1.31 -13.27 -0.84
CA THR A 128 0.16 -13.59 -1.71
C THR A 128 -0.56 -12.30 -2.12
N PRO A 129 0.04 -11.48 -3.00
CA PRO A 129 -0.52 -10.18 -3.34
C PRO A 129 -1.72 -10.31 -4.27
N VAL A 130 -2.60 -9.31 -4.24
CA VAL A 130 -3.76 -9.20 -5.13
C VAL A 130 -3.36 -9.09 -6.62
N SER A 131 -2.14 -8.63 -6.90
CA SER A 131 -1.57 -8.59 -8.25
C SER A 131 -0.08 -8.86 -8.21
N MET A 132 0.32 -10.05 -8.66
CA MET A 132 1.74 -10.40 -8.85
C MET A 132 2.41 -9.49 -9.87
N GLU A 133 1.70 -9.09 -10.92
CA GLU A 133 2.21 -8.17 -11.94
C GLU A 133 2.54 -6.79 -11.35
N ALA A 134 1.65 -6.23 -10.52
CA ALA A 134 1.92 -4.94 -9.88
C ALA A 134 3.11 -5.02 -8.91
N LYS A 135 3.22 -6.12 -8.14
CA LYS A 135 4.38 -6.37 -7.27
C LYS A 135 5.67 -6.45 -8.08
N HIS A 136 5.68 -7.20 -9.18
CA HIS A 136 6.82 -7.34 -10.07
C HIS A 136 7.22 -5.99 -10.69
N ALA A 137 6.25 -5.23 -11.23
CA ALA A 137 6.51 -3.90 -11.80
C ALA A 137 7.08 -2.93 -10.76
N PHE A 138 6.61 -3.00 -9.51
CA PHE A 138 7.16 -2.23 -8.40
C PHE A 138 8.62 -2.61 -8.12
N VAL A 139 8.92 -3.90 -7.91
CA VAL A 139 10.28 -4.38 -7.61
C VAL A 139 11.25 -4.07 -8.76
N LYS A 140 10.83 -4.29 -10.01
CA LYS A 140 11.59 -3.90 -11.20
C LYS A 140 12.00 -2.44 -11.17
N ARG A 141 11.07 -1.56 -10.80
CA ARG A 141 11.34 -0.12 -10.74
C ARG A 141 12.31 0.21 -9.61
N VAL A 142 12.18 -0.42 -8.46
CA VAL A 142 13.12 -0.26 -7.33
C VAL A 142 14.52 -0.71 -7.73
N ALA A 143 14.67 -1.90 -8.30
CA ALA A 143 15.96 -2.40 -8.79
C ALA A 143 16.57 -1.46 -9.84
N SER A 144 15.75 -0.95 -10.77
CA SER A 144 16.16 0.05 -11.76
C SER A 144 16.68 1.36 -11.15
N LEU A 145 16.13 1.79 -10.02
CA LEU A 145 16.55 3.04 -9.36
C LEU A 145 17.87 2.82 -8.60
N PHE A 146 18.04 1.67 -7.97
CA PHE A 146 19.23 1.34 -7.21
C PHE A 146 20.42 0.81 -8.04
N SER A 147 20.19 0.42 -9.29
CA SER A 147 21.24 0.10 -10.26
C SER A 147 21.80 1.34 -10.97
N LYS A 148 21.05 2.44 -11.02
CA LYS A 148 21.38 3.66 -11.78
C LYS A 148 22.14 4.73 -11.00
N GLU A 149 22.63 4.45 -9.79
CA GLU A 149 23.57 5.37 -9.08
C GLU A 149 24.97 5.46 -9.74
N LYS A 150 25.16 4.92 -10.94
CA LYS A 150 26.22 5.31 -11.87
C LYS A 150 25.64 5.85 -13.18
N ALA A 151 25.21 7.10 -13.18
CA ALA A 151 25.16 7.94 -14.37
C ALA A 151 25.15 9.42 -13.94
N GLU A 152 26.36 9.99 -13.96
CA GLU A 152 26.74 11.42 -13.90
C GLU A 152 26.57 12.18 -12.58
#